data_AF-A0A315BJ72-F1
#
_entry.id   AF-A0A315BJ72-F1
#
_cell.length_a   1.000
_cell.length_b   1.000
_cell.length_c   1.000
_cell.angle_alpha   90.00
_cell.angle_beta   90.00
_cell.angle_gamma   90.00
#
_symmetry.space_group_name_H-M   'P 1'
#
loop_
_entity.id
_entity.type
_entity.pdbx_description
1 polymer ?
#
loop_
_entity_poly.entity_id
_entity_poly.type
_entity_poly.pdbx_seq_one_letter_code
_entity_poly.pdbx_strand_id
1 'polypeptide(L)'
;MKQTKNASKKKISGFDSAACDAGLLPKAGKEAVESSYRAQIQVNKGGAFSGSVDVDGHFRAVEPQSHRWDYGIGVQLMNGQELVCWVEPHPASSTGQVAKMLEKLAWLKNKLETPAFKKLKAMTHAPGHTGSPYYWLRTVSGECRISANSRDARLLALNGLRMPTQHLRLP
;
A
#
# COMPACT_ATOMS: atom_id res chain seq x y z
N MET A 1 -10.94 -42.16 -13.66
CA MET A 1 -10.81 -40.93 -14.48
C MET A 1 -12.16 -40.22 -14.48
N LYS A 2 -12.39 -38.95 -14.14
CA LYS A 2 -11.60 -37.74 -13.87
C LYS A 2 -12.33 -37.03 -12.72
N GLN A 3 -11.62 -36.58 -11.68
CA GLN A 3 -12.21 -35.64 -10.73
C GLN A 3 -12.25 -34.26 -11.38
N THR A 4 -13.44 -33.75 -11.64
CA THR A 4 -13.68 -32.37 -12.05
C THR A 4 -13.34 -31.43 -10.88
N LYS A 5 -12.28 -30.64 -11.03
CA LYS A 5 -11.98 -29.53 -10.12
C LYS A 5 -13.13 -28.52 -10.22
N ASN A 6 -13.94 -28.43 -9.17
CA ASN A 6 -14.87 -27.32 -8.99
C ASN A 6 -14.06 -26.03 -8.88
N ALA A 7 -14.04 -25.23 -9.95
CA ALA A 7 -13.61 -23.84 -9.88
C ALA A 7 -14.67 -23.08 -9.07
N SER A 8 -14.45 -22.96 -7.76
CA SER A 8 -15.14 -21.99 -6.92
C SER A 8 -15.02 -20.63 -7.60
N LYS A 9 -16.15 -20.02 -7.99
CA LYS A 9 -16.20 -18.62 -8.43
C LYS A 9 -15.60 -17.79 -7.30
N LYS A 10 -14.38 -17.31 -7.49
CA LYS A 10 -13.67 -16.49 -6.50
C LYS A 10 -14.54 -15.27 -6.23
N LYS A 11 -15.06 -15.14 -5.01
CA LYS A 11 -15.87 -13.98 -4.60
C LYS A 11 -14.99 -12.74 -4.76
N ILE A 12 -15.42 -11.79 -5.58
CA ILE A 12 -14.72 -10.51 -5.79
C ILE A 12 -14.70 -9.78 -4.45
N SER A 13 -13.52 -9.38 -3.99
CA SER A 13 -13.36 -8.68 -2.72
C SER A 13 -13.90 -7.24 -2.81
N GLY A 14 -14.16 -6.61 -1.67
CA GLY A 14 -14.52 -5.19 -1.65
C GLY A 14 -13.38 -4.32 -2.19
N PHE A 15 -12.14 -4.74 -1.92
CA PHE A 15 -10.94 -4.12 -2.47
C PHE A 15 -10.91 -4.17 -4.00
N ASP A 16 -11.15 -5.34 -4.61
CA ASP A 16 -11.10 -5.51 -6.06
C ASP A 16 -12.14 -4.60 -6.74
N SER A 17 -13.35 -4.54 -6.19
CA SER A 17 -14.39 -3.64 -6.70
C SER A 17 -13.98 -2.16 -6.58
N ALA A 18 -13.42 -1.75 -5.44
CA ALA A 18 -12.99 -0.38 -5.22
C ALA A 18 -11.79 0.01 -6.12
N ALA A 19 -10.88 -0.92 -6.38
CA ALA A 19 -9.78 -0.75 -7.32
C ALA A 19 -10.28 -0.57 -8.76
N CYS A 20 -11.21 -1.42 -9.21
CA CYS A 20 -11.83 -1.29 -10.53
C CYS A 20 -12.55 0.06 -10.71
N ASP A 21 -13.29 0.52 -9.70
CA ASP A 21 -13.96 1.84 -9.73
C ASP A 21 -12.96 3.00 -9.84
N ALA A 22 -11.75 2.83 -9.29
CA ALA A 22 -10.64 3.77 -9.42
C ALA A 22 -9.90 3.67 -10.77
N GLY A 23 -10.33 2.78 -11.67
CA GLY A 23 -9.68 2.51 -12.95
C GLY A 23 -8.43 1.63 -12.85
N LEU A 24 -8.10 1.12 -11.65
CA LEU A 24 -6.94 0.29 -11.42
C LEU A 24 -7.22 -1.18 -11.79
N LEU A 25 -6.16 -1.94 -12.04
CA LEU A 25 -6.23 -3.37 -12.35
C LEU A 25 -5.83 -4.19 -11.12
N PRO A 26 -6.79 -4.68 -10.30
CA PRO A 26 -6.48 -5.50 -9.15
C PRO A 26 -5.88 -6.86 -9.55
N LYS A 27 -4.97 -7.35 -8.71
CA LYS A 27 -4.35 -8.66 -8.79
C LYS A 27 -4.55 -9.42 -7.48
N ALA A 28 -4.55 -10.75 -7.53
CA ALA A 28 -4.82 -11.56 -6.36
C ALA A 28 -3.68 -11.44 -5.32
N GLY A 29 -4.04 -11.32 -4.04
CA GLY A 29 -3.05 -11.21 -2.97
C GLY A 29 -2.04 -10.10 -3.24
N LYS A 30 -0.73 -10.43 -3.31
CA LYS A 30 0.35 -9.47 -3.61
C LYS A 30 0.88 -9.54 -5.04
N GLU A 31 0.11 -10.07 -5.98
CA GLU A 31 0.57 -10.29 -7.36
C GLU A 31 0.88 -9.01 -8.15
N ALA A 32 0.34 -7.84 -7.75
CA ALA A 32 0.71 -6.56 -8.36
C ALA A 32 2.06 -6.03 -7.84
N VAL A 33 2.47 -6.44 -6.63
CA VAL A 33 3.74 -6.01 -6.04
C VAL A 33 4.90 -6.69 -6.76
N GLU A 34 5.99 -5.97 -7.03
CA GLU A 34 7.21 -6.56 -7.59
C GLU A 34 7.71 -7.74 -6.72
N SER A 35 8.15 -8.82 -7.37
CA SER A 35 8.54 -10.06 -6.70
C SER A 35 9.61 -9.87 -5.62
N SER A 36 10.56 -8.96 -5.84
CA SER A 36 11.65 -8.63 -4.93
C SER A 36 11.18 -8.09 -3.56
N TYR A 37 10.01 -7.45 -3.51
CA TYR A 37 9.44 -6.86 -2.30
C TYR A 37 8.45 -7.79 -1.59
N ARG A 38 7.89 -8.79 -2.27
CA ARG A 38 6.78 -9.61 -1.73
C ARG A 38 7.12 -10.27 -0.40
N ALA A 39 8.32 -10.83 -0.25
CA ALA A 39 8.68 -11.57 0.97
C ALA A 39 8.72 -10.67 2.23
N GLN A 40 8.95 -9.37 2.04
CA GLN A 40 9.08 -8.37 3.10
C GLN A 40 7.72 -7.86 3.60
N ILE A 41 6.65 -8.11 2.86
CA ILE A 41 5.29 -7.64 3.19
C ILE A 41 4.48 -8.82 3.70
N GLN A 42 4.09 -8.76 4.97
CA GLN A 42 3.31 -9.79 5.64
C GLN A 42 2.08 -9.15 6.29
N VAL A 43 1.03 -9.94 6.50
CA VAL A 43 -0.12 -9.57 7.34
C VAL A 43 0.10 -10.08 8.75
N ASN A 44 -0.54 -9.46 9.74
CA ASN A 44 -0.56 -10.00 11.09
C ASN A 44 -1.28 -11.35 11.14
N LYS A 45 -1.06 -12.07 12.25
CA LYS A 45 -1.69 -13.37 12.47
C LYS A 45 -3.22 -13.24 12.40
N GLY A 46 -3.83 -14.04 11.52
CA GLY A 46 -5.28 -14.07 11.31
C GLY A 46 -5.80 -13.09 10.26
N GLY A 47 -4.96 -12.19 9.75
CA GLY A 47 -5.25 -11.41 8.54
C GLY A 47 -4.94 -12.20 7.26
N ALA A 48 -5.45 -11.73 6.13
CA ALA A 48 -5.17 -12.27 4.82
C ALA A 48 -5.06 -11.17 3.76
N PHE A 49 -4.22 -11.36 2.74
CA PHE A 49 -4.22 -10.49 1.57
C PHE A 49 -5.45 -10.77 0.72
N SER A 50 -6.24 -9.75 0.42
CA SER A 50 -7.39 -9.87 -0.48
C SER A 50 -7.06 -9.49 -1.91
N GLY A 51 -6.18 -8.51 -2.13
CA GLY A 51 -5.74 -8.08 -3.44
C GLY A 51 -4.61 -7.04 -3.40
N SER A 52 -4.09 -6.67 -4.57
CA SER A 52 -3.11 -5.59 -4.71
C SER A 52 -3.25 -4.88 -6.06
N VAL A 53 -2.78 -3.64 -6.13
CA VAL A 53 -2.73 -2.81 -7.33
C VAL A 53 -1.37 -2.14 -7.48
N ASP A 54 -0.89 -2.06 -8.71
CA ASP A 54 0.29 -1.27 -9.11
C ASP A 54 -0.19 0.12 -9.55
N VAL A 55 0.04 1.11 -8.68
CA VAL A 55 -0.41 2.49 -8.86
C VAL A 55 0.62 3.28 -9.67
N ASP A 56 1.92 3.13 -9.39
CA ASP A 56 2.96 3.79 -10.20
C ASP A 56 2.85 3.34 -11.65
N GLY A 57 2.82 2.02 -11.89
CA GLY A 57 2.72 1.45 -13.22
C GLY A 57 1.48 1.90 -13.99
N HIS A 58 0.34 2.06 -13.29
CA HIS A 58 -0.90 2.55 -13.89
C HIS A 58 -0.78 4.02 -14.33
N PHE A 59 -0.23 4.91 -13.49
CA PHE A 59 -0.16 6.34 -13.78
C PHE A 59 1.11 6.78 -14.53
N ARG A 60 2.11 5.91 -14.68
CA ARG A 60 3.42 6.25 -15.26
C ARG A 60 3.35 6.89 -16.65
N ALA A 61 2.45 6.41 -17.51
CA ALA A 61 2.33 6.93 -18.87
C ALA A 61 1.64 8.30 -18.92
N VAL A 62 0.63 8.51 -18.09
CA VAL A 62 -0.21 9.72 -18.11
C VAL A 62 0.32 10.84 -17.22
N GLU A 63 1.11 10.50 -16.20
CA GLU A 63 1.67 11.45 -15.23
C GLU A 63 3.18 11.20 -15.01
N PRO A 64 4.02 11.25 -16.06
CA PRO A 64 5.40 10.79 -16.00
C PRO A 64 6.29 11.59 -15.04
N GLN A 65 5.97 12.86 -14.78
CA GLN A 65 6.73 13.75 -13.90
C GLN A 65 6.20 13.80 -12.46
N SER A 66 5.10 13.11 -12.16
CA SER A 66 4.53 13.10 -10.80
C SER A 66 5.30 12.19 -9.86
N HIS A 67 5.29 12.53 -8.58
CA HIS A 67 5.79 11.68 -7.48
C HIS A 67 4.78 10.56 -7.18
N ARG A 68 4.59 9.63 -8.12
CA ARG A 68 3.56 8.59 -8.03
C ARG A 68 3.88 7.57 -6.94
N TRP A 69 2.89 7.15 -6.17
CA TRP A 69 3.01 6.09 -5.16
C TRP A 69 2.96 4.70 -5.81
N ASP A 70 3.71 3.74 -5.25
CA ASP A 70 3.87 2.42 -5.88
C ASP A 70 2.65 1.50 -5.73
N TYR A 71 2.28 1.08 -4.51
CA TYR A 71 1.29 0.00 -4.34
C TYR A 71 0.15 0.31 -3.36
N GLY A 72 -1.04 -0.20 -3.71
CA GLY A 72 -2.16 -0.40 -2.78
C GLY A 72 -2.39 -1.89 -2.53
N ILE A 73 -2.63 -2.29 -1.28
CA ILE A 73 -2.78 -3.68 -0.85
C ILE A 73 -4.04 -3.82 -0.02
N GLY A 74 -4.96 -4.66 -0.49
CA GLY A 74 -6.15 -5.09 0.24
C GLY A 74 -5.80 -6.11 1.32
N VAL A 75 -6.28 -5.87 2.54
CA VAL A 75 -6.08 -6.73 3.70
C VAL A 75 -7.42 -7.03 4.35
N GLN A 76 -7.77 -8.30 4.43
CA GLN A 76 -8.91 -8.79 5.19
C GLN A 76 -8.48 -9.07 6.63
N LEU A 77 -9.21 -8.48 7.58
CA LEU A 77 -9.00 -8.64 9.02
C LEU A 77 -9.80 -9.84 9.57
N MET A 78 -9.41 -10.29 10.77
CA MET A 78 -10.10 -11.39 11.47
C MET A 78 -11.59 -11.12 11.75
N ASN A 79 -11.96 -9.85 11.94
CA ASN A 79 -13.36 -9.44 12.16
C ASN A 79 -14.18 -9.36 10.86
N GLY A 80 -13.60 -9.76 9.72
CA GLY A 80 -14.24 -9.74 8.40
C GLY A 80 -14.19 -8.39 7.68
N GLN A 81 -13.73 -7.31 8.33
CA GLN A 81 -13.51 -6.02 7.70
C GLN A 81 -12.34 -6.10 6.71
N GLU A 82 -12.40 -5.27 5.67
CA GLU A 82 -11.36 -5.18 4.65
C GLU A 82 -10.79 -3.75 4.59
N LEU A 83 -9.47 -3.64 4.57
CA LEU A 83 -8.73 -2.38 4.58
C LEU A 83 -7.85 -2.25 3.35
N VAL A 84 -7.43 -1.02 3.07
CA VAL A 84 -6.36 -0.73 2.11
C VAL A 84 -5.14 -0.23 2.87
N CYS A 85 -4.00 -0.89 2.65
CA CYS A 85 -2.69 -0.41 3.07
C CYS A 85 -1.89 0.04 1.84
N TRP A 86 -1.24 1.19 1.94
CA TRP A 86 -0.46 1.79 0.87
C TRP A 86 1.02 1.57 1.14
N VAL A 87 1.72 0.89 0.23
CA VAL A 87 3.13 0.50 0.42
C VAL A 87 4.01 1.13 -0.65
N GLU A 88 5.09 1.74 -0.20
CA GLU A 88 6.06 2.47 -1.03
C GLU A 88 7.46 1.92 -0.78
N PRO A 89 8.01 1.11 -1.71
CA PRO A 89 9.40 0.70 -1.70
C PRO A 89 10.32 1.87 -2.08
N HIS A 90 11.07 2.40 -1.11
CA HIS A 90 11.98 3.52 -1.36
C HIS A 90 13.27 3.44 -0.51
N PRO A 91 14.42 3.88 -1.02
CA PRO A 91 15.64 4.00 -0.21
C PRO A 91 15.47 4.98 0.94
N ALA A 92 16.04 4.68 2.12
CA ALA A 92 16.09 5.59 3.27
C ALA A 92 17.54 5.97 3.64
N SER A 93 18.39 6.13 2.62
CA SER A 93 19.84 6.34 2.75
C SER A 93 20.25 7.79 3.06
N SER A 94 19.32 8.75 3.03
CA SER A 94 19.57 10.16 3.36
C SER A 94 18.29 10.90 3.77
N THR A 95 18.44 12.09 4.37
CA THR A 95 17.33 12.98 4.73
C THR A 95 16.56 13.50 3.51
N GLY A 96 17.22 13.64 2.34
CA GLY A 96 16.54 13.99 1.08
C GLY A 96 15.49 12.98 0.64
N GLN A 97 15.53 11.73 1.14
CA GLN A 97 14.49 10.73 0.88
C GLN A 97 13.19 11.03 1.63
N VAL A 98 13.26 11.73 2.77
CA VAL A 98 12.07 12.11 3.54
C VAL A 98 11.21 13.09 2.73
N ALA A 99 11.83 14.11 2.14
CA ALA A 99 11.12 15.07 1.29
C ALA A 99 10.42 14.36 0.12
N LYS A 100 11.13 13.49 -0.59
CA LYS A 100 10.56 12.69 -1.69
C LYS A 100 9.38 11.83 -1.24
N MET A 101 9.51 11.14 -0.10
CA MET A 101 8.42 10.32 0.44
C MET A 101 7.18 11.14 0.80
N LEU A 102 7.37 12.36 1.30
CA LEU A 102 6.26 13.28 1.58
C LEU A 102 5.60 13.78 0.30
N GLU A 103 6.36 14.06 -0.77
CA GLU A 103 5.81 14.39 -2.10
C GLU A 103 5.02 13.21 -2.67
N LYS A 104 5.55 11.98 -2.56
CA LYS A 104 4.83 10.76 -2.99
C LYS A 104 3.53 10.56 -2.20
N LEU A 105 3.58 10.77 -0.88
CA LEU A 105 2.40 10.66 -0.04
C LEU A 105 1.36 11.76 -0.36
N ALA A 106 1.80 12.99 -0.61
CA ALA A 106 0.92 14.08 -0.98
C ALA A 106 0.19 13.78 -2.30
N TRP A 107 0.91 13.26 -3.30
CA TRP A 107 0.32 12.80 -4.55
C TRP A 107 -0.75 11.72 -4.31
N LEU A 108 -0.45 10.69 -3.49
CA LEU A 108 -1.41 9.63 -3.19
C LEU A 108 -2.66 10.18 -2.48
N LYS A 109 -2.48 11.04 -1.48
CA LYS A 109 -3.61 11.66 -0.78
C LYS A 109 -4.47 12.47 -1.74
N ASN A 110 -3.86 13.24 -2.64
CA ASN A 110 -4.60 13.97 -3.68
C ASN A 110 -5.38 13.03 -4.61
N LYS A 111 -4.81 11.87 -4.98
CA LYS A 111 -5.55 10.82 -5.71
C LYS A 111 -6.76 10.31 -4.93
N LEU A 112 -6.58 10.03 -3.64
CA LEU A 112 -7.64 9.54 -2.75
C LEU A 112 -8.81 10.54 -2.59
N GLU A 113 -8.57 11.84 -2.75
CA GLU A 113 -9.62 12.86 -2.75
C GLU A 113 -10.47 12.89 -4.03
N THR A 114 -10.04 12.23 -5.12
CA THR A 114 -10.80 12.20 -6.36
C THR A 114 -12.04 11.30 -6.25
N PRO A 115 -13.12 11.59 -7.02
CA PRO A 115 -14.34 10.78 -6.98
C PRO A 115 -14.10 9.28 -7.28
N ALA A 116 -13.21 8.97 -8.21
CA ALA A 116 -12.89 7.59 -8.60
C ALA A 116 -12.27 6.78 -7.44
N PHE A 117 -11.48 7.43 -6.57
CA PHE A 117 -10.80 6.76 -5.46
C PHE A 117 -11.59 6.79 -4.14
N LYS A 118 -12.80 7.35 -4.12
CA LYS A 118 -13.59 7.55 -2.89
C LYS A 118 -13.78 6.26 -2.08
N LYS A 119 -14.00 5.11 -2.74
CA LYS A 119 -14.15 3.82 -2.06
C LYS A 119 -12.84 3.33 -1.44
N LEU A 120 -11.72 3.45 -2.16
CA LEU A 120 -10.39 3.13 -1.63
C LEU A 120 -10.03 4.03 -0.43
N LYS A 121 -10.37 5.32 -0.49
CA LYS A 121 -10.20 6.25 0.64
C LYS A 121 -11.00 5.80 1.86
N ALA A 122 -12.26 5.40 1.67
CA ALA A 122 -13.10 4.92 2.78
C ALA A 122 -12.53 3.65 3.43
N MET A 123 -12.00 2.71 2.63
CA MET A 123 -11.35 1.49 3.13
C MET A 123 -9.98 1.78 3.79
N THR A 124 -9.29 2.83 3.37
CA THR A 124 -8.01 3.29 3.95
C THR A 124 -8.20 3.80 5.39
N HIS A 125 -9.36 4.40 5.68
CA HIS A 125 -9.69 5.02 6.97
C HIS A 125 -10.93 4.39 7.62
N ALA A 126 -11.08 3.07 7.47
CA ALA A 126 -12.28 2.39 7.94
C ALA A 126 -12.46 2.53 9.47
N PRO A 127 -13.71 2.69 9.97
CA PRO A 127 -13.99 2.85 11.39
C PRO A 127 -13.40 1.70 12.23
N GLY A 128 -12.85 2.05 13.39
CA GLY A 128 -12.27 1.09 14.33
C GLY A 128 -10.82 0.68 14.03
N HIS A 129 -10.26 1.06 12.88
CA HIS A 129 -8.83 0.85 12.61
C HIS A 129 -8.02 2.08 13.00
N THR A 130 -7.03 1.90 13.87
CA THR A 130 -6.15 2.97 14.35
C THR A 130 -4.73 2.80 13.81
N GLY A 131 -4.09 3.91 13.49
CA GLY A 131 -2.74 3.94 12.95
C GLY A 131 -2.66 4.39 11.50
N SER A 132 -1.43 4.52 11.02
CA SER A 132 -1.16 4.95 9.65
C SER A 132 -1.37 3.79 8.66
N PRO A 133 -2.10 4.01 7.56
CA PRO A 133 -2.21 3.07 6.44
C PRO A 133 -1.09 3.24 5.40
N TYR A 134 -0.16 4.19 5.62
CA TYR A 134 0.91 4.53 4.67
C TYR A 134 2.25 3.98 5.18
N TYR A 135 2.81 3.05 4.42
CA TYR A 135 3.98 2.26 4.78
C TYR A 135 5.15 2.52 3.84
N TRP A 136 6.29 2.86 4.42
CA TRP A 136 7.55 2.96 3.71
C TRP A 136 8.32 1.64 3.84
N LEU A 137 8.32 0.84 2.77
CA LEU A 137 9.18 -0.34 2.68
C LEU A 137 10.59 0.12 2.30
N ARG A 138 11.53 0.02 3.23
CA ARG A 138 12.92 0.42 2.99
C ARG A 138 13.58 -0.58 2.06
N THR A 139 13.91 -0.14 0.85
CA THR A 139 14.69 -0.95 -0.08
C THR A 139 16.13 -1.08 0.41
N VAL A 140 16.78 -2.18 0.02
CA VAL A 140 18.13 -2.53 0.49
C VAL A 140 19.16 -1.68 -0.26
N SER A 141 19.39 -0.45 0.21
CA SER A 141 20.60 0.30 -0.13
C SER A 141 21.07 1.06 1.11
N GLY A 142 22.09 0.53 1.79
CA GLY A 142 22.73 1.14 2.95
C GLY A 142 21.91 1.13 4.25
N GLU A 143 22.45 1.81 5.26
CA GLU A 143 21.82 1.99 6.57
C GLU A 143 20.64 2.97 6.51
N CYS A 144 19.65 2.77 7.38
CA CYS A 144 18.61 3.77 7.59
C CYS A 144 19.20 4.96 8.33
N ARG A 145 19.34 6.09 7.63
CA ARG A 145 19.89 7.31 8.23
C ARG A 145 18.86 8.16 8.95
N ILE A 146 17.59 7.76 8.94
CA ILE A 146 16.51 8.46 9.61
C ILE A 146 16.36 7.89 11.03
N SER A 147 16.79 8.66 12.02
CA SER A 147 16.65 8.31 13.44
C SER A 147 15.22 8.54 13.93
N ALA A 148 14.71 7.66 14.80
CA ALA A 148 13.35 7.72 15.34
C ALA A 148 13.05 9.01 16.15
N ASN A 149 14.09 9.64 16.72
CA ASN A 149 13.93 10.87 17.53
C ASN A 149 14.22 12.16 16.74
N SER A 150 14.45 12.04 15.42
CA SER A 150 14.78 13.16 14.55
C SER A 150 13.59 14.07 14.27
N ARG A 151 13.85 15.26 13.71
CA ARG A 151 12.81 16.12 13.14
C ARG A 151 12.07 15.41 12.00
N ASP A 152 12.79 14.66 11.18
CA ASP A 152 12.22 13.92 10.06
C ASP A 152 11.24 12.84 10.52
N ALA A 153 11.56 12.08 11.56
CA ALA A 153 10.64 11.10 12.13
C ALA A 153 9.34 11.74 12.64
N ARG A 154 9.43 12.92 13.29
CA ARG A 154 8.25 13.69 13.69
C ARG A 154 7.45 14.17 12.49
N LEU A 155 8.12 14.63 11.44
CA LEU A 155 7.47 15.10 10.21
C LEU A 155 6.73 13.98 9.47
N LEU A 156 7.34 12.79 9.39
CA LEU A 156 6.70 11.59 8.85
C LEU A 156 5.44 11.26 9.67
N ALA A 157 5.55 11.19 10.99
CA ALA A 157 4.42 10.87 11.87
C ALA A 157 3.28 11.89 11.77
N LEU A 158 3.59 13.19 11.70
CA LEU A 158 2.60 14.26 11.52
C LEU A 158 1.81 14.11 10.22
N ASN A 159 2.46 13.63 9.15
CA ASN A 159 1.81 13.35 7.88
C ASN A 159 1.14 11.98 7.83
N GLY A 160 1.21 11.21 8.92
CA GLY A 160 0.71 9.85 9.00
C GLY A 160 1.52 8.88 8.16
N LEU A 161 2.81 9.10 7.89
CA LEU A 161 3.70 8.13 7.25
C LEU A 161 4.50 7.38 8.32
N ARG A 162 4.54 6.05 8.21
CA ARG A 162 5.37 5.22 9.11
C ARG A 162 6.85 5.37 8.78
N MET A 163 7.69 5.16 9.80
CA MET A 163 9.14 5.09 9.64
C MET A 163 9.54 3.97 8.65
N PRO A 164 10.62 4.15 7.87
CA PRO A 164 11.13 3.14 6.95
C PRO A 164 11.51 1.85 7.68
N THR A 165 11.05 0.71 7.17
CA THR A 165 11.41 -0.62 7.68
C THR A 165 11.61 -1.60 6.52
N GLN A 166 12.48 -2.58 6.69
CA GLN A 166 12.71 -3.64 5.70
C GLN A 166 11.64 -4.72 5.71
N HIS A 167 10.85 -4.81 6.78
CA HIS A 167 9.79 -5.80 6.91
C HIS A 167 8.53 -5.11 7.41
N LEU A 168 7.46 -5.27 6.64
CA LEU A 168 6.15 -4.73 6.93
C LEU A 168 5.26 -5.83 7.52
N ARG A 169 4.57 -5.47 8.59
CA ARG A 169 3.44 -6.22 9.15
C ARG A 169 2.21 -5.33 8.99
N LEU A 170 1.43 -5.64 7.96
CA LEU A 170 0.13 -5.03 7.72
C LEU A 170 -0.88 -5.59 8.74
N PRO A 171 -1.97 -4.86 9.01
CA PRO A 171 -2.99 -5.21 10.00
C PRO A 171 -3.49 -6.65 9.95
#